data_AF-A0A062VCJ6-F1
#
_entry.id   AF-A0A062VCJ6-F1
#
_cell.length_a   1.000
_cell.length_b   1.000
_cell.length_c   1.000
_cell.angle_alpha   90.00
_cell.angle_beta   90.00
_cell.angle_gamma   90.00
#
_symmetry.space_group_name_H-M   'P 1'
#
loop_
_entity.id
_entity.type
_entity.pdbx_description
1 polymer ?
#
loop_
_entity_poly.entity_id
_entity_poly.type
_entity_poly.pdbx_seq_one_letter_code
_entity_poly.pdbx_strand_id
1 'polypeptide(L)'
;MDIEKFKNIIEFTNAEKKLISSFDIPADAFTPLLLSLRSGGDWSYSTENIKTIAVMDKTTIYDDEKGLGYSLEEIYLFVNPVLKDKEGVVHRLEKCGDEEMRLLVRRPYRVRVKSDRIIKTTVNPLEKEIKIEELAEKELVFYGSTAYDMAHEIEHLKQKEIKGGSLWEFKFKGV
;
A
#
# COMPACT_ATOMS: atom_id res chain seq x y z
N MET A 1 18.99 -12.38 -21.72
CA MET A 1 19.07 -11.54 -20.52
C MET A 1 20.55 -11.27 -20.27
N ASP A 2 20.92 -10.01 -20.09
CA ASP A 2 22.32 -9.59 -19.89
C ASP A 2 22.87 -10.10 -18.54
N ILE A 3 24.17 -10.44 -18.49
CA ILE A 3 24.87 -10.92 -17.30
C ILE A 3 24.84 -9.86 -16.20
N GLU A 4 25.01 -8.58 -16.55
CA GLU A 4 24.93 -7.48 -15.58
C GLU A 4 23.52 -7.35 -15.00
N LYS A 5 22.50 -7.40 -15.85
CA LYS A 5 21.10 -7.39 -15.41
C LYS A 5 20.80 -8.57 -14.47
N PHE A 6 21.32 -9.75 -14.77
CA PHE A 6 21.15 -10.93 -13.92
C PHE A 6 21.82 -10.76 -12.56
N LYS A 7 23.04 -10.21 -12.52
CA LYS A 7 23.73 -9.88 -11.26
C LYS A 7 22.92 -8.91 -10.41
N ASN A 8 22.42 -7.82 -11.01
CA ASN A 8 21.61 -6.83 -10.30
C ASN A 8 20.33 -7.45 -9.69
N ILE A 9 19.67 -8.36 -10.42
CA ILE A 9 18.48 -9.08 -9.90
C ILE A 9 18.85 -9.95 -8.70
N ILE A 10 19.98 -10.65 -8.74
CA ILE A 10 20.46 -11.48 -7.63
C ILE A 10 20.80 -10.62 -6.41
N GLU A 11 21.54 -9.52 -6.60
CA GLU A 11 21.92 -8.61 -5.52
C GLU A 11 20.69 -8.01 -4.82
N PHE A 12 19.73 -7.53 -5.61
CA PHE A 12 18.47 -7.01 -5.08
C PHE A 12 17.68 -8.08 -4.29
N THR A 13 17.56 -9.28 -4.85
CA THR A 13 16.87 -10.40 -4.20
C THR A 13 17.54 -10.81 -2.88
N ASN A 14 18.87 -10.77 -2.82
CA ASN A 14 19.61 -11.06 -1.60
C ASN A 14 19.44 -9.94 -0.55
N ALA A 15 19.36 -8.68 -0.97
CA ALA A 15 19.06 -7.57 -0.09
C ALA A 15 17.66 -7.71 0.53
N GLU A 16 16.64 -8.08 -0.26
CA GLU A 16 15.30 -8.37 0.26
C GLU A 16 15.30 -9.53 1.27
N LYS A 17 16.01 -10.62 0.98
CA LYS A 17 16.12 -11.75 1.93
C LYS A 17 16.78 -11.34 3.24
N LYS A 18 17.88 -10.59 3.15
CA LYS A 18 18.58 -10.08 4.34
C LYS A 18 17.67 -9.17 5.16
N LEU A 19 16.91 -8.31 4.48
CA LEU A 19 15.93 -7.45 5.09
C LEU A 19 14.86 -8.24 5.85
N ILE A 20 14.22 -9.21 5.21
CA ILE A 20 13.20 -10.07 5.82
C ILE A 20 13.77 -10.74 7.07
N SER A 21 14.98 -11.30 6.97
CA SER A 21 15.64 -11.97 8.09
C SER A 21 16.05 -11.04 9.24
N SER A 22 16.10 -9.73 9.02
CA SER A 22 16.43 -8.76 10.08
C SER A 22 15.25 -8.47 11.01
N PHE A 23 14.04 -8.89 10.64
CA PHE A 23 12.85 -8.77 11.46
C PHE A 23 12.43 -10.13 11.99
N ASP A 24 12.07 -10.17 13.27
CA ASP A 24 11.46 -11.35 13.88
C ASP A 24 9.96 -11.46 13.54
N ILE A 25 9.63 -11.57 12.24
CA ILE A 25 8.30 -11.94 11.76
C ILE A 25 8.39 -13.02 10.66
N PRO A 26 7.33 -13.82 10.46
CA PRO A 26 7.29 -14.80 9.38
C PRO A 26 7.61 -14.17 8.01
N ALA A 27 8.39 -14.86 7.18
CA ALA A 27 8.87 -14.32 5.91
C ALA A 27 7.74 -14.01 4.92
N ASP A 28 6.67 -14.81 4.93
CA ASP A 28 5.46 -14.62 4.14
C ASP A 28 4.67 -13.36 4.55
N ALA A 29 4.83 -12.87 5.78
CA ALA A 29 4.24 -11.62 6.26
C ALA A 29 4.68 -10.40 5.42
N PHE A 30 5.86 -10.47 4.81
CA PHE A 30 6.42 -9.42 3.95
C PHE A 30 5.85 -9.42 2.52
N THR A 31 5.07 -10.45 2.13
CA THR A 31 4.53 -10.57 0.77
C THR A 31 3.89 -9.26 0.27
N PRO A 32 2.99 -8.60 1.03
CA PRO A 32 2.43 -7.32 0.61
C PRO A 32 3.46 -6.22 0.36
N LEU A 33 4.48 -6.11 1.21
CA LEU A 33 5.52 -5.09 1.06
C LEU A 33 6.34 -5.32 -0.22
N LEU A 34 6.73 -6.57 -0.49
CA LEU A 34 7.52 -6.92 -1.67
C LEU A 34 6.72 -6.70 -2.96
N LEU A 35 5.43 -7.03 -2.97
CA LEU A 35 4.55 -6.77 -4.11
C LEU A 35 4.35 -5.26 -4.33
N SER A 36 4.13 -4.50 -3.25
CA SER A 36 4.02 -3.04 -3.32
C SER A 36 5.31 -2.40 -3.87
N LEU A 37 6.49 -2.85 -3.43
CA LEU A 37 7.78 -2.37 -3.95
C LEU A 37 8.01 -2.71 -5.42
N ARG A 38 7.65 -3.92 -5.86
CA ARG A 38 7.97 -4.41 -7.22
C ARG A 38 6.94 -4.06 -8.27
N SER A 39 5.68 -3.98 -7.87
CA SER A 39 4.52 -3.85 -8.76
C SER A 39 3.67 -2.62 -8.46
N GLY A 40 4.00 -1.87 -7.41
CA GLY A 40 3.20 -0.74 -6.95
C GLY A 40 1.89 -1.19 -6.29
N GLY A 41 1.09 -0.21 -5.88
CA GLY A 41 -0.23 -0.44 -5.30
C GLY A 41 -0.19 -0.97 -3.86
N ASP A 42 -1.39 -1.19 -3.35
CA ASP A 42 -1.65 -1.66 -2.01
C ASP A 42 -1.99 -3.15 -2.05
N TRP A 43 -1.60 -3.87 -1.02
CA TRP A 43 -1.70 -5.33 -0.99
C TRP A 43 -2.07 -5.82 0.40
N SER A 44 -2.80 -6.92 0.45
CA SER A 44 -3.11 -7.64 1.68
C SER A 44 -2.77 -9.12 1.55
N TYR A 45 -2.40 -9.72 2.67
CA TYR A 45 -2.08 -11.14 2.78
C TYR A 45 -2.64 -11.67 4.09
N SER A 46 -3.25 -12.85 4.06
CA SER A 46 -3.80 -13.49 5.24
C SER A 46 -3.54 -14.99 5.21
N THR A 47 -3.05 -15.51 6.33
CA THR A 47 -3.10 -16.93 6.66
C THR A 47 -3.96 -17.11 7.91
N GLU A 48 -4.01 -18.33 8.46
CA GLU A 48 -4.68 -18.59 9.75
C GLU A 48 -4.03 -17.81 10.91
N ASN A 49 -2.71 -17.59 10.85
CA ASN A 49 -1.92 -17.10 11.99
C ASN A 49 -1.45 -15.65 11.84
N ILE A 50 -1.44 -15.10 10.62
CA ILE A 50 -0.98 -13.74 10.38
C ILE A 50 -1.80 -13.02 9.32
N LYS A 51 -2.05 -11.74 9.56
CA LYS A 51 -2.67 -10.84 8.58
C LYS A 51 -1.77 -9.66 8.36
N THR A 52 -1.42 -9.36 7.12
CA THR A 52 -0.61 -8.19 6.79
C THR A 52 -1.24 -7.36 5.69
N ILE A 53 -0.99 -6.05 5.75
CA ILE A 53 -1.39 -5.07 4.74
C ILE A 53 -0.19 -4.18 4.46
N ALA A 54 0.10 -3.95 3.18
CA ALA A 54 0.96 -2.85 2.74
C ALA A 54 0.09 -1.77 2.11
N VAL A 55 0.15 -0.55 2.64
CA VAL A 55 -0.42 0.64 1.98
C VAL A 55 0.66 1.64 1.64
N MET A 56 0.50 2.32 0.51
CA MET A 56 1.44 3.30 0.00
C MET A 56 0.88 4.72 0.12
N ASP A 57 1.68 5.62 0.67
CA ASP A 57 1.46 7.05 0.59
C ASP A 57 2.44 7.65 -0.42
N LYS A 58 1.95 8.49 -1.33
CA LYS A 58 2.75 9.10 -2.39
C LYS A 58 2.76 10.60 -2.22
N THR A 59 3.96 11.15 -2.05
CA THR A 59 4.17 12.59 -2.02
C THR A 59 5.01 13.01 -3.21
N THR A 60 4.44 13.86 -4.07
CA THR A 60 5.22 14.49 -5.15
C THR A 60 5.96 15.70 -4.61
N ILE A 61 7.28 15.70 -4.79
CA ILE A 61 8.15 16.84 -4.48
C ILE A 61 8.58 17.42 -5.82
N TYR A 62 8.26 18.70 -6.06
CA TYR A 62 8.58 19.41 -7.28
C TYR A 62 9.25 20.74 -6.95
N ASP A 63 10.38 20.99 -7.58
CA ASP A 63 11.10 22.26 -7.53
C ASP A 63 10.80 23.02 -8.83
N ASP A 64 9.93 24.03 -8.74
CA ASP A 64 9.50 24.85 -9.87
C ASP A 64 10.65 25.63 -10.51
N GLU A 65 11.67 26.02 -9.74
CA GLU A 65 12.82 26.78 -10.24
C GLU A 65 13.75 25.89 -11.07
N LYS A 66 13.98 24.65 -10.60
CA LYS A 66 14.82 23.67 -11.30
C LYS A 66 14.06 22.87 -12.37
N GLY A 67 12.73 22.93 -12.36
CA GLY A 67 11.89 22.09 -13.21
C GLY A 67 12.06 20.59 -12.94
N LEU A 68 12.46 20.22 -11.73
CA LEU A 68 12.80 18.85 -11.34
C LEU A 68 11.86 18.38 -10.23
N GLY A 69 11.34 17.16 -10.36
CA GLY A 69 10.60 16.54 -9.27
C GLY A 69 10.68 15.03 -9.25
N TYR A 70 10.23 14.48 -8.15
CA TYR A 70 10.18 13.05 -7.89
C TYR A 70 8.97 12.71 -7.03
N SER A 71 8.52 11.46 -7.09
CA SER A 71 7.48 10.95 -6.21
C SER A 71 8.14 10.12 -5.13
N LEU A 72 8.11 10.62 -3.90
CA LEU A 72 8.51 9.86 -2.72
C LEU A 72 7.39 8.88 -2.39
N GLU A 73 7.72 7.60 -2.28
CA GLU A 73 6.76 6.56 -1.92
C GLU A 73 7.07 6.03 -0.52
N GLU A 74 6.10 6.15 0.38
CA GLU A 74 6.16 5.63 1.74
C GLU A 74 5.21 4.43 1.87
N ILE A 75 5.77 3.23 1.92
CA ILE A 75 5.02 1.98 2.04
C ILE A 75 5.03 1.54 3.50
N TYR A 76 3.83 1.35 4.06
CA TYR A 76 3.64 0.94 5.44
C TYR A 76 3.12 -0.50 5.48
N LEU A 77 3.95 -1.42 5.95
CA LEU A 77 3.56 -2.80 6.23
C LEU A 77 3.03 -2.91 7.67
N PHE A 78 1.76 -3.25 7.80
CA PHE A 78 1.05 -3.47 9.05
C PHE A 78 0.95 -4.96 9.35
N VAL A 79 1.39 -5.38 10.53
CA VAL A 79 1.23 -6.75 11.03
C VAL A 79 0.05 -6.83 11.99
N ASN A 80 -0.91 -7.70 11.68
CA ASN A 80 -2.19 -7.87 12.34
C ASN A 80 -2.97 -6.55 12.52
N PRO A 81 -3.23 -5.79 11.44
CA PRO A 81 -3.90 -4.49 11.54
C PRO A 81 -5.34 -4.62 12.05
N VAL A 82 -5.70 -3.68 12.93
CA VAL A 82 -7.05 -3.48 13.46
C VAL A 82 -7.46 -2.04 13.26
N LEU A 83 -8.56 -1.86 12.54
CA LEU A 83 -9.19 -0.55 12.36
C LEU A 83 -9.89 -0.11 13.65
N LYS A 84 -9.39 0.97 14.27
CA LYS A 84 -9.89 1.50 15.54
C LYS A 84 -10.97 2.55 15.36
N ASP A 85 -10.83 3.42 14.37
CA ASP A 85 -11.76 4.51 14.12
C ASP A 85 -11.91 4.78 12.61
N LYS A 86 -13.06 5.32 12.24
CA LYS A 86 -13.42 5.76 10.89
C LYS A 86 -14.19 7.08 10.97
N GLU A 87 -13.78 8.07 10.20
CA GLU A 87 -14.49 9.35 10.11
C GLU A 87 -14.77 9.74 8.65
N GLY A 88 -15.93 10.35 8.42
CA GLY A 88 -16.34 10.87 7.12
C GLY A 88 -16.76 9.78 6.13
N VAL A 89 -17.34 10.20 5.01
CA VAL A 89 -17.72 9.32 3.91
C VAL A 89 -17.38 9.98 2.59
N VAL A 90 -16.56 9.30 1.78
CA VAL A 90 -16.14 9.72 0.45
C VAL A 90 -16.66 8.71 -0.56
N HIS A 91 -17.32 9.21 -1.60
CA HIS A 91 -17.73 8.42 -2.75
C HIS A 91 -16.59 8.43 -3.76
N ARG A 92 -16.09 7.25 -4.14
CA ARG A 92 -14.99 7.12 -5.11
C ARG A 92 -15.19 5.93 -6.02
N LEU A 93 -14.47 5.94 -7.14
CA LEU A 93 -14.40 4.83 -8.07
C LEU A 93 -13.14 4.00 -7.77
N GLU A 94 -13.31 2.70 -7.59
CA GLU A 94 -12.21 1.75 -7.34
C GLU A 94 -12.29 0.58 -8.33
N LYS A 95 -11.14 0.04 -8.71
CA LYS A 95 -11.01 -1.23 -9.46
C LYS A 95 -10.19 -2.18 -8.59
N CYS A 96 -10.63 -3.43 -8.43
CA CYS A 96 -9.91 -4.44 -7.66
C CYS A 96 -9.79 -5.72 -8.48
N GLY A 97 -8.62 -6.38 -8.39
CA GLY A 97 -8.38 -7.67 -9.02
C GLY A 97 -8.79 -7.73 -10.49
N ASP A 98 -9.55 -8.76 -10.83
CA ASP A 98 -10.00 -9.05 -12.19
C ASP A 98 -11.32 -8.35 -12.57
N GLU A 99 -11.85 -7.45 -11.73
CA GLU A 99 -13.06 -6.70 -12.06
C GLU A 99 -12.88 -5.94 -13.38
N GLU A 100 -13.79 -6.10 -14.34
CA GLU A 100 -13.64 -5.46 -15.66
C GLU A 100 -13.75 -3.93 -15.55
N MET A 101 -14.56 -3.43 -14.61
CA MET A 101 -14.88 -2.03 -14.47
C MET A 101 -14.73 -1.51 -13.03
N ARG A 102 -14.66 -0.18 -12.92
CA ARG A 102 -14.65 0.50 -11.63
C ARG A 102 -16.03 0.46 -10.98
N LEU A 103 -16.05 0.24 -9.68
CA LEU A 103 -17.23 0.30 -8.83
C LEU A 103 -17.27 1.63 -8.06
N LEU A 104 -18.47 2.20 -7.91
CA LEU A 104 -18.74 3.29 -6.99
C LEU A 104 -18.83 2.75 -5.57
N VAL A 105 -17.84 3.08 -4.75
CA VAL A 105 -17.74 2.63 -3.37
C VAL A 105 -17.77 3.81 -2.40
N ARG A 106 -18.00 3.50 -1.12
CA ARG A 106 -17.97 4.46 -0.02
C ARG A 106 -16.81 4.12 0.90
N ARG A 107 -15.91 5.08 1.10
CA ARG A 107 -14.72 4.94 1.97
C ARG A 107 -14.71 6.00 3.07
N PRO A 108 -14.14 5.72 4.24
CA PRO A 108 -13.93 6.74 5.26
C PRO A 108 -12.89 7.77 4.78
N TYR A 109 -13.12 9.05 5.07
CA TYR A 109 -12.12 10.10 4.79
C TYR A 109 -10.86 9.93 5.64
N ARG A 110 -11.04 9.51 6.89
CA ARG A 110 -9.97 9.26 7.85
C ARG A 110 -10.11 7.88 8.47
N VAL A 111 -8.98 7.20 8.65
CA VAL A 111 -8.89 5.92 9.37
C VAL A 111 -7.80 5.99 10.43
N ARG A 112 -8.02 5.30 11.55
CA ARG A 112 -7.02 5.06 12.58
C ARG A 112 -6.77 3.57 12.69
N VAL A 113 -5.54 3.13 12.44
CA VAL A 113 -5.19 1.72 12.38
C VAL A 113 -4.14 1.43 13.44
N LYS A 114 -4.43 0.44 14.29
CA LYS A 114 -3.49 -0.13 15.24
C LYS A 114 -2.95 -1.44 14.70
N SER A 115 -1.69 -1.74 14.95
CA SER A 115 -1.01 -2.97 14.53
C SER A 115 -0.07 -3.48 15.61
N ASP A 116 0.31 -4.75 15.54
CA ASP A 116 1.36 -5.31 16.41
C ASP A 116 2.73 -4.76 16.04
N ARG A 117 2.98 -4.59 14.73
CA ARG A 117 4.20 -3.98 14.17
C ARG A 117 3.86 -3.16 12.94
N ILE A 118 4.59 -2.08 12.75
CA ILE A 118 4.49 -1.20 11.59
C ILE A 118 5.89 -1.01 11.04
N ILE A 119 6.11 -1.48 9.82
CA ILE A 119 7.39 -1.34 9.12
C ILE A 119 7.19 -0.33 7.99
N LYS A 120 7.94 0.76 8.02
CA LYS A 120 7.90 1.81 7.01
C LYS A 120 9.07 1.63 6.05
N THR A 121 8.75 1.63 4.75
CA THR A 121 9.73 1.65 3.67
C THR A 121 9.57 2.94 2.87
N THR A 122 10.64 3.70 2.73
CA THR A 122 10.67 4.95 1.97
C THR A 122 11.50 4.75 0.72
N VAL A 123 10.90 4.95 -0.45
CA VAL A 123 11.55 4.82 -1.75
C VAL A 123 11.77 6.21 -2.34
N ASN A 124 13.04 6.57 -2.52
CA ASN A 124 13.43 7.81 -3.19
C ASN A 124 13.99 7.49 -4.58
N PRO A 125 13.23 7.75 -5.65
CA PRO A 125 13.68 7.42 -7.00
C PRO A 125 14.77 8.36 -7.53
N LEU A 126 14.93 9.56 -6.96
CA LEU A 126 15.99 10.49 -7.34
C LEU A 126 17.36 9.99 -6.85
N GLU A 127 17.42 9.58 -5.58
CA GLU A 127 18.64 9.04 -4.96
C GLU A 127 18.84 7.54 -5.28
N LYS A 128 17.81 6.86 -5.80
CA LYS A 128 17.76 5.40 -6.00
C LYS A 128 17.95 4.63 -4.70
N GLU A 129 17.39 5.15 -3.62
CA GLU A 129 17.52 4.59 -2.28
C GLU A 129 16.18 4.04 -1.76
N ILE A 130 16.27 2.92 -1.05
CA ILE A 130 15.18 2.33 -0.29
C ILE A 130 15.60 2.27 1.17
N LYS A 131 14.98 3.11 2.00
CA LYS A 131 15.17 3.10 3.45
C LYS A 131 14.05 2.30 4.09
N ILE A 132 14.36 1.50 5.10
CA ILE A 132 13.37 0.73 5.85
C ILE A 132 13.65 0.79 7.35
N GLU A 133 12.57 0.94 8.12
CA GLU A 133 12.62 1.03 9.57
C GLU A 133 11.33 0.49 10.19
N GLU A 134 11.42 -0.10 11.38
CA GLU A 134 10.23 -0.35 12.20
C GLU A 134 9.91 0.90 13.02
N LEU A 135 8.66 1.32 12.98
CA LEU A 135 8.18 2.46 13.76
C LEU A 135 7.97 2.04 15.22
N ALA A 136 8.30 2.96 16.13
CA ALA A 136 8.02 2.78 17.56
C ALA A 136 6.51 2.84 17.83
N GLU A 137 5.80 3.65 17.05
CA GLU A 137 4.36 3.78 17.03
C GLU A 137 3.71 2.48 16.55
N LYS A 138 2.65 2.09 17.25
CA LYS A 138 1.82 0.93 16.90
C LYS A 138 0.46 1.35 16.35
N GLU A 139 0.25 2.64 16.17
CA GLU A 139 -1.00 3.21 15.66
C GLU A 139 -0.69 4.39 14.75
N LEU A 140 -1.30 4.41 13.56
CA LEU A 140 -1.19 5.49 12.60
C LEU A 140 -2.58 5.97 12.17
N VAL A 141 -2.64 7.22 11.74
CA VAL A 141 -3.85 7.86 11.21
C VAL A 141 -3.57 8.27 9.78
N PHE A 142 -4.43 7.83 8.85
CA PHE A 142 -4.37 8.22 7.45
C PHE A 142 -5.60 9.00 7.05
N TYR A 143 -5.44 9.78 5.99
CA TYR A 143 -6.48 10.62 5.38
C TYR A 143 -6.47 10.41 3.87
N GLY A 144 -7.54 10.78 3.18
CA GLY A 144 -7.54 10.82 1.72
C GLY A 144 -7.31 9.44 1.10
N SER A 145 -6.51 9.39 0.02
CA SER A 145 -6.22 8.16 -0.74
C SER A 145 -5.77 7.02 0.16
N THR A 146 -4.74 7.22 0.97
CA THR A 146 -4.18 6.17 1.83
C THR A 146 -5.19 5.66 2.86
N ALA A 147 -6.12 6.50 3.33
CA ALA A 147 -7.21 6.05 4.19
C ALA A 147 -8.20 5.13 3.47
N TYR A 148 -8.50 5.45 2.20
CA TYR A 148 -9.38 4.65 1.37
C TYR A 148 -8.75 3.30 1.04
N ASP A 149 -7.47 3.32 0.67
CA ASP A 149 -6.72 2.13 0.26
C ASP A 149 -6.49 1.21 1.47
N MET A 150 -6.20 1.76 2.65
CA MET A 150 -6.22 1.00 3.91
C MET A 150 -7.59 0.39 4.22
N ALA A 151 -8.68 1.14 4.03
CA ALA A 151 -10.02 0.61 4.26
C ALA A 151 -10.38 -0.52 3.28
N HIS A 152 -9.90 -0.44 2.04
CA HIS A 152 -10.02 -1.46 1.00
C HIS A 152 -9.27 -2.74 1.39
N GLU A 153 -7.99 -2.65 1.74
CA GLU A 153 -7.20 -3.83 2.13
C GLU A 153 -7.72 -4.50 3.43
N ILE A 154 -8.25 -3.72 4.37
CA ILE A 154 -8.92 -4.28 5.56
C ILE A 154 -10.21 -5.03 5.20
N GLU A 155 -10.89 -4.66 4.12
CA GLU A 155 -12.06 -5.37 3.60
C GLU A 155 -11.66 -6.74 3.02
N HIS A 156 -10.56 -6.80 2.28
CA HIS A 156 -9.97 -8.06 1.79
C HIS A 156 -9.57 -9.01 2.93
N LEU A 157 -8.93 -8.51 3.98
CA LEU A 157 -8.59 -9.34 5.16
C LEU A 157 -9.81 -9.93 5.88
N LYS A 158 -10.99 -9.38 5.65
CA LYS A 158 -12.28 -9.88 6.16
C LYS A 158 -12.97 -10.84 5.19
N GLN A 159 -12.31 -11.18 4.08
CA GLN A 159 -12.83 -12.01 2.99
C GLN A 159 -14.20 -11.54 2.50
N LYS A 160 -14.38 -10.22 2.46
CA LYS A 160 -15.59 -9.62 1.91
C LYS A 160 -15.32 -9.24 0.46
N GLU A 161 -16.20 -9.65 -0.43
CA GLU A 161 -16.28 -9.06 -1.76
C GLU A 161 -16.54 -7.56 -1.63
N ILE A 162 -15.82 -6.76 -2.40
CA ILE A 162 -16.04 -5.32 -2.44
C ILE A 162 -17.36 -5.09 -3.15
N LYS A 163 -18.33 -4.52 -2.43
CA LYS A 163 -19.64 -4.18 -2.98
C LYS A 163 -19.72 -2.69 -3.25
N GLY A 164 -20.17 -2.33 -4.45
CA GLY A 164 -20.35 -0.95 -4.86
C GLY A 164 -21.44 -0.81 -5.93
N GLY A 165 -21.84 0.42 -6.20
CA GLY A 165 -22.71 0.76 -7.34
C GLY A 165 -21.96 0.61 -8.65
N SER A 166 -22.67 0.34 -9.73
CA SER A 166 -22.03 0.16 -11.03
C SER A 166 -21.77 1.49 -11.72
N LEU A 167 -20.67 1.59 -12.48
CA LEU A 167 -20.41 2.74 -13.35
C LEU A 167 -21.52 2.92 -14.42
N TRP A 168 -22.25 1.85 -14.79
CA TRP A 168 -23.38 1.90 -15.72
C TRP A 168 -24.53 2.80 -15.24
N GLU A 169 -24.59 3.11 -13.93
CA GLU A 169 -25.61 3.98 -13.34
C GLU A 169 -25.32 5.47 -13.59
N PHE A 170 -24.12 5.81 -14.06
CA PHE A 170 -23.68 7.18 -14.26
C PHE A 170 -24.32 7.75 -15.53
N LYS A 171 -24.69 9.03 -15.46
CA LYS A 171 -25.24 9.77 -16.60
C LYS A 171 -24.21 10.77 -17.09
N PHE A 172 -23.93 10.74 -18.39
CA PHE A 172 -23.23 11.83 -19.04
C PHE A 172 -24.11 13.10 -18.98
N LYS A 173 -23.53 14.23 -18.62
CA LYS A 173 -24.16 15.56 -18.67
C LYS A 173 -23.28 16.46 -19.54
N GLY A 174 -23.89 17.34 -20.33
CA GLY A 174 -23.17 18.25 -21.25
C GLY A 174 -22.89 17.66 -22.64
N VAL A 175 -23.57 16.56 -22.98
CA VAL A 175 -23.78 16.07 -24.35
C VAL A 175 -25.18 16.43 -24.83
#